data_AF-Q94965-F1
#
_entry.id   AF-Q94965-F1
#
_cell.length_a   1.000
_cell.length_b   1.000
_cell.length_c   1.000
_cell.angle_alpha   90.00
_cell.angle_beta   90.00
_cell.angle_gamma   90.00
#
_symmetry.space_group_name_H-M   'P 1'
#
loop_
_entity.id
_entity.type
_entity.pdbx_description
1 polymer ?
#
loop_
_entity_poly.entity_id
_entity_poly.type
_entity_poly.pdbx_seq_one_letter_code
_entity_poly.pdbx_strand_id
1 'polypeptide(L)'
;LAVAAMASPSSSRMGENSVNQALKPSQWLSPQQLEGIQAVDDLTLDRLENMSMEKGAELLQQVYHLSQINHDIEPSYVPSTVQVYVPKPNGDKIVAPLNEMIPLLKQQQNFGQDEVTIIVTGLPKTCETVKKANRKLVQAYMQRYNLQQQQQQGQRYNKDSSEESNRQRTSSEENYSEQAKNAKTQTGDIIIIDLGSELNSYKRMAMLDTETTGANIGKWIVRMTSQLELPHETIHLIGQNIGAHVAGAAANEFTRLTGHKLRRVTGLDPSSIVAKGR
;
A
#
# COMPACT_ATOMS: atom_id res chain seq x y z
N LEU A 1 -14.88 -22.92 -5.05
CA LEU A 1 -16.15 -22.77 -4.30
C LEU A 1 -17.33 -22.76 -5.27
N ALA A 2 -18.02 -23.90 -5.44
CA ALA A 2 -19.29 -23.95 -6.16
C ALA A 2 -20.40 -23.59 -5.17
N VAL A 3 -20.74 -22.30 -5.06
CA VAL A 3 -21.91 -21.87 -4.30
C VAL A 3 -23.08 -21.89 -5.26
N ALA A 4 -23.86 -22.98 -5.23
CA ALA A 4 -25.16 -23.00 -5.87
C ALA A 4 -26.02 -21.93 -5.21
N ALA A 5 -26.28 -20.83 -5.93
CA ALA A 5 -27.24 -19.81 -5.53
C ALA A 5 -28.66 -20.36 -5.71
N MET A 6 -29.04 -21.35 -4.89
CA MET A 6 -30.40 -21.86 -4.83
C MET A 6 -31.22 -20.91 -3.94
N ALA A 7 -31.78 -19.88 -4.56
CA ALA A 7 -32.79 -19.05 -3.93
C ALA A 7 -34.04 -19.91 -3.66
N SER A 8 -34.24 -20.29 -2.39
CA SER A 8 -35.50 -20.88 -1.94
C SER A 8 -36.55 -19.76 -1.84
N PRO A 9 -37.77 -19.94 -2.37
CA PRO A 9 -38.83 -18.95 -2.21
C PRO A 9 -39.38 -19.07 -0.79
N SER A 10 -38.84 -18.28 0.15
CA SER A 10 -39.47 -18.12 1.46
C SER A 10 -40.45 -16.95 1.41
N SER A 11 -41.69 -17.28 1.72
CA SER A 11 -42.85 -16.41 1.80
C SER A 11 -42.67 -15.27 2.80
N SER A 12 -42.87 -14.03 2.31
CA SER A 12 -43.42 -12.86 3.00
C SER A 12 -43.12 -12.68 4.50
N ARG A 13 -42.24 -11.73 4.82
CA ARG A 13 -42.44 -10.76 5.91
C ARG A 13 -41.73 -9.44 5.59
N MET A 14 -42.51 -8.36 5.68
CA MET A 14 -42.15 -6.98 5.33
C MET A 14 -41.04 -6.44 6.21
N GLY A 15 -40.06 -5.77 5.59
CA GLY A 15 -39.05 -4.96 6.29
C GLY A 15 -37.61 -5.10 5.82
N GLU A 16 -37.32 -5.36 4.54
CA GLU A 16 -35.93 -5.33 4.04
C GLU A 16 -35.55 -3.94 3.52
N ASN A 17 -34.56 -3.34 4.18
CA ASN A 17 -33.92 -2.08 3.80
C ASN A 17 -33.51 -2.10 2.31
N SER A 18 -33.77 -1.00 1.61
CA SER A 18 -33.46 -0.82 0.17
C SER A 18 -31.99 -1.07 -0.20
N VAL A 19 -31.06 -1.07 0.78
CA VAL A 19 -29.64 -1.40 0.60
C VAL A 19 -29.43 -2.89 0.27
N ASN A 20 -30.26 -3.80 0.81
CA ASN A 20 -30.14 -5.25 0.54
C ASN A 20 -30.68 -5.64 -0.84
N GLN A 21 -31.61 -4.86 -1.40
CA GLN A 21 -32.07 -5.09 -2.78
C GLN A 21 -30.98 -4.78 -3.82
N ALA A 22 -30.11 -3.79 -3.56
CA ALA A 22 -29.02 -3.39 -4.46
C ALA A 22 -27.90 -4.45 -4.62
N LEU A 23 -27.89 -5.49 -3.78
CA LEU A 23 -26.88 -6.55 -3.80
C LEU A 23 -27.36 -7.85 -4.47
N LYS A 24 -28.59 -7.89 -5.02
CA LYS A 24 -29.09 -9.10 -5.71
C LYS A 24 -28.35 -9.27 -7.04
N PRO A 25 -27.52 -10.32 -7.22
CA PRO A 25 -26.72 -10.48 -8.44
C PRO A 25 -27.54 -10.59 -9.70
N SER A 26 -28.75 -11.16 -9.58
CA SER A 26 -29.72 -11.27 -10.66
C SER A 26 -30.23 -9.93 -11.21
N GLN A 27 -29.95 -8.80 -10.56
CA GLN A 27 -30.32 -7.46 -11.05
C GLN A 27 -29.23 -6.81 -11.91
N TRP A 28 -27.96 -7.24 -11.81
CA TRP A 28 -26.83 -6.66 -12.54
C TRP A 28 -26.03 -7.68 -13.35
N LEU A 29 -26.29 -8.98 -13.19
CA LEU A 29 -25.77 -10.07 -14.00
C LEU A 29 -26.89 -10.99 -14.46
N SER A 30 -26.84 -11.41 -15.73
CA SER A 30 -27.65 -12.51 -16.22
C SER A 30 -27.23 -13.84 -15.57
N PRO A 31 -28.14 -14.83 -15.47
CA PRO A 31 -27.80 -16.17 -14.99
C PRO A 31 -26.60 -16.81 -15.72
N GLN A 32 -26.49 -16.59 -17.04
CA GLN A 32 -25.37 -17.07 -17.85
C GLN A 32 -24.04 -16.40 -17.47
N GLN A 33 -24.06 -15.11 -17.14
CA GLN A 33 -22.87 -14.41 -16.66
C GLN A 33 -22.47 -14.90 -15.26
N LEU A 34 -23.43 -15.18 -14.38
CA LEU A 34 -23.17 -15.75 -13.06
C LEU A 34 -22.52 -17.13 -13.14
N GLU A 35 -23.03 -18.01 -14.01
CA GLU A 35 -22.44 -19.34 -14.25
C GLU A 35 -21.04 -19.24 -14.87
N GLY A 36 -20.76 -18.17 -15.62
CA GLY A 36 -19.45 -17.91 -16.22
C GLY A 36 -18.40 -17.32 -15.27
N ILE A 37 -18.81 -16.76 -14.12
CA ILE A 37 -17.87 -16.22 -13.13
C ILE A 37 -17.23 -17.37 -12.37
N GLN A 38 -15.92 -17.50 -12.54
CA GLN A 38 -15.14 -18.58 -11.95
C GLN A 38 -14.89 -18.36 -10.46
N ALA A 39 -14.56 -19.43 -9.75
CA ALA A 39 -14.21 -19.33 -8.34
C ALA A 39 -12.94 -18.49 -8.15
N VAL A 40 -12.83 -17.81 -7.00
CA VAL A 40 -11.62 -17.05 -6.60
C VAL A 40 -10.34 -17.89 -6.71
N ASP A 41 -10.46 -19.21 -6.49
CA ASP A 41 -9.36 -20.16 -6.62
C ASP A 41 -8.82 -20.30 -8.06
N ASP A 42 -9.65 -20.03 -9.07
CA ASP A 42 -9.31 -20.15 -10.49
C ASP A 42 -8.79 -18.83 -11.11
N LEU A 43 -8.84 -17.73 -10.36
CA LEU A 43 -8.34 -16.43 -10.80
C LEU A 43 -6.83 -16.32 -10.51
N THR A 44 -6.00 -16.47 -11.54
CA THR A 44 -4.55 -16.30 -11.42
C THR A 44 -4.12 -14.89 -11.81
N LEU A 45 -3.01 -14.42 -11.22
CA LEU A 45 -2.43 -13.12 -11.57
C LEU A 45 -1.96 -13.07 -13.03
N ASP A 46 -1.32 -14.14 -13.51
CA ASP A 46 -0.89 -14.26 -14.90
C ASP A 46 -2.06 -14.12 -15.88
N ARG A 47 -3.20 -14.72 -15.56
CA ARG A 47 -4.40 -14.59 -16.39
C ARG A 47 -4.93 -13.16 -16.38
N LEU A 48 -5.00 -12.51 -15.22
CA LEU A 48 -5.39 -11.10 -15.12
C LEU A 48 -4.48 -10.19 -15.93
N GLU A 49 -3.17 -10.45 -15.94
CA GLU A 49 -2.19 -9.70 -16.74
C GLU A 49 -2.35 -9.91 -18.25
N ASN A 50 -2.87 -11.08 -18.67
CA ASN A 50 -3.12 -11.41 -20.07
C ASN A 50 -4.52 -11.01 -20.56
N MET A 51 -5.37 -10.40 -19.72
CA MET A 51 -6.68 -9.85 -20.11
C MET A 51 -6.56 -8.42 -20.64
N SER A 52 -7.56 -7.97 -21.41
CA SER A 52 -7.71 -6.53 -21.68
C SER A 52 -8.08 -5.80 -20.38
N MET A 53 -7.72 -4.53 -20.27
CA MET A 53 -7.97 -3.71 -19.08
C MET A 53 -9.46 -3.72 -18.70
N GLU A 54 -10.34 -3.55 -19.68
CA GLU A 54 -11.79 -3.50 -19.49
C GLU A 54 -12.33 -4.83 -18.95
N LYS A 55 -11.89 -5.96 -19.53
CA LYS A 55 -12.32 -7.30 -19.11
C LYS A 55 -11.78 -7.66 -17.73
N GLY A 56 -10.54 -7.32 -17.44
CA GLY A 56 -9.93 -7.54 -16.13
C GLY A 56 -10.64 -6.72 -15.04
N ALA A 57 -10.94 -5.45 -15.31
CA ALA A 57 -11.67 -4.58 -14.39
C ALA A 57 -13.10 -5.10 -14.14
N GLU A 58 -13.83 -5.48 -15.19
CA GLU A 58 -15.17 -6.04 -15.07
C GLU A 58 -15.17 -7.33 -14.23
N LEU A 59 -14.23 -8.24 -14.48
CA LEU A 59 -14.10 -9.48 -13.73
C LEU A 59 -13.79 -9.23 -12.25
N LEU A 60 -12.82 -8.35 -11.94
CA LEU A 60 -12.50 -8.01 -10.55
C LEU A 60 -13.68 -7.34 -9.84
N GLN A 61 -14.43 -6.49 -10.54
CA GLN A 61 -15.64 -5.87 -10.02
C GLN A 61 -16.71 -6.92 -9.72
N GLN A 62 -16.96 -7.86 -10.63
CA GLN A 62 -17.91 -8.96 -10.42
C GLN A 62 -17.52 -9.81 -9.20
N VAL A 63 -16.24 -10.22 -9.11
CA VAL A 63 -15.72 -11.00 -7.98
C VAL A 63 -15.94 -10.26 -6.65
N TYR A 64 -15.65 -8.96 -6.60
CA TYR A 64 -15.89 -8.15 -5.41
C TYR A 64 -17.37 -8.11 -5.02
N HIS A 65 -18.27 -7.80 -5.95
CA HIS A 65 -19.70 -7.69 -5.61
C HIS A 65 -20.27 -9.04 -5.15
N LEU A 66 -19.83 -10.14 -5.77
CA LEU A 66 -20.19 -11.48 -5.34
C LEU A 66 -19.68 -11.79 -3.93
N SER A 67 -18.47 -11.35 -3.59
CA SER A 67 -17.89 -11.57 -2.25
C SER A 67 -18.62 -10.80 -1.15
N GLN A 68 -19.31 -9.71 -1.49
CA GLN A 68 -20.09 -8.93 -0.53
C GLN A 68 -21.47 -9.55 -0.22
N ILE A 69 -21.93 -10.54 -0.99
CA ILE A 69 -23.22 -11.18 -0.76
C ILE A 69 -23.14 -12.02 0.51
N ASN A 70 -24.13 -11.85 1.39
CA ASN A 70 -24.26 -12.50 2.69
C ASN A 70 -23.11 -12.23 3.69
N HIS A 71 -22.03 -11.55 3.28
CA HIS A 71 -20.84 -11.32 4.09
C HIS A 71 -20.22 -12.61 4.66
N ASP A 72 -20.22 -13.69 3.86
CA ASP A 72 -19.75 -15.01 4.30
C ASP A 72 -18.27 -15.25 4.00
N ILE A 73 -17.58 -14.32 3.32
CA ILE A 73 -16.16 -14.45 2.99
C ILE A 73 -15.31 -13.77 4.07
N GLU A 74 -14.87 -14.56 5.05
CA GLU A 74 -13.94 -14.12 6.10
C GLU A 74 -12.49 -14.15 5.63
N PRO A 75 -11.65 -13.17 6.03
CA PRO A 75 -10.23 -13.21 5.72
C PRO A 75 -9.57 -14.41 6.41
N SER A 76 -8.60 -15.03 5.74
CA SER A 76 -7.94 -16.25 6.23
C SER A 76 -6.44 -16.28 6.02
N TYR A 77 -5.87 -15.19 5.49
CA TYR A 77 -4.44 -15.09 5.21
C TYR A 77 -3.78 -13.95 5.99
N VAL A 78 -2.84 -14.31 6.88
CA VAL A 78 -1.94 -13.38 7.56
C VAL A 78 -0.51 -13.77 7.18
N PRO A 79 0.28 -12.90 6.55
CA PRO A 79 1.69 -13.18 6.26
C PRO A 79 2.51 -13.37 7.53
N SER A 80 3.28 -14.47 7.61
CA SER A 80 4.08 -14.82 8.79
C SER A 80 5.42 -14.11 8.84
N THR A 81 6.07 -13.91 7.69
CA THR A 81 7.43 -13.35 7.59
C THR A 81 7.48 -12.31 6.49
N VAL A 82 7.20 -11.05 6.83
CA VAL A 82 7.28 -9.95 5.87
C VAL A 82 8.72 -9.42 5.84
N GLN A 83 9.31 -9.40 4.65
CA GLN A 83 10.63 -8.80 4.43
C GLN A 83 10.53 -7.27 4.46
N VAL A 84 11.56 -6.64 5.00
CA VAL A 84 11.73 -5.19 5.02
C VAL A 84 13.05 -4.85 4.36
N TYR A 85 13.09 -3.76 3.61
CA TYR A 85 14.35 -3.22 3.12
C TYR A 85 14.45 -1.71 3.25
N VAL A 86 15.69 -1.25 3.44
CA VAL A 86 16.06 0.17 3.53
C VAL A 86 17.05 0.46 2.40
N PRO A 87 16.69 1.32 1.43
CA PRO A 87 17.57 1.66 0.31
C PRO A 87 18.66 2.64 0.77
N LYS A 88 19.89 2.42 0.32
CA LYS A 88 21.02 3.30 0.58
C LYS A 88 21.34 4.19 -0.63
N PRO A 89 21.91 5.39 -0.43
CA PRO A 89 22.25 6.30 -1.53
C PRO A 89 23.18 5.71 -2.59
N ASN A 90 24.03 4.75 -2.23
CA ASN A 90 24.95 4.07 -3.13
C ASN A 90 24.30 2.98 -4.01
N GLY A 91 22.99 2.75 -3.86
CA GLY A 91 22.25 1.73 -4.60
C GLY A 91 22.07 0.39 -3.86
N ASP A 92 22.82 0.18 -2.76
CA ASP A 92 22.66 -1.01 -1.91
C ASP A 92 21.36 -0.95 -1.10
N LYS A 93 21.01 -2.09 -0.49
CA LYS A 93 19.85 -2.21 0.40
C LYS A 93 20.21 -3.00 1.64
N ILE A 94 19.74 -2.56 2.80
CA ILE A 94 19.65 -3.41 3.98
C ILE A 94 18.38 -4.21 3.82
N VAL A 95 18.43 -5.54 3.95
CA VAL A 95 17.26 -6.41 3.82
C VAL A 95 17.24 -7.32 5.04
N ALA A 96 16.10 -7.38 5.73
CA ALA A 96 15.90 -8.28 6.87
C ALA A 96 14.40 -8.56 7.08
N PRO A 97 14.04 -9.65 7.77
CA PRO A 97 12.70 -9.82 8.32
C PRO A 97 12.28 -8.64 9.19
N LEU A 98 10.98 -8.33 9.23
CA LEU A 98 10.41 -7.21 9.99
C LEU A 98 10.89 -7.18 11.46
N ASN A 99 10.89 -8.33 12.14
CA ASN A 99 11.34 -8.46 13.53
C ASN A 99 12.85 -8.22 13.75
N GLU A 100 13.67 -8.30 12.70
CA GLU A 100 15.13 -8.15 12.76
C GLU A 100 15.60 -6.76 12.27
N MET A 101 14.71 -5.96 11.69
CA MET A 101 15.07 -4.68 11.09
C MET A 101 15.49 -3.61 12.11
N ILE A 102 14.85 -3.55 13.30
CA ILE A 102 15.11 -2.49 14.29
C ILE A 102 16.58 -2.46 14.76
N PRO A 103 17.21 -3.60 15.13
CA PRO A 103 18.65 -3.63 15.44
C PRO A 103 19.54 -3.09 14.32
N LEU A 104 19.18 -3.34 13.06
CA LEU A 104 19.96 -2.88 11.90
C LEU A 104 19.80 -1.36 11.67
N LEU A 105 18.58 -0.83 11.88
CA LEU A 105 18.32 0.61 11.84
C LEU A 105 19.12 1.35 12.91
N LYS A 106 19.25 0.77 14.11
CA LYS A 106 20.02 1.37 15.20
C LYS A 106 21.51 1.52 14.89
N GLN A 107 22.04 0.73 13.95
CA GLN A 107 23.43 0.82 13.50
C GLN A 107 23.63 1.87 12.40
N GLN A 108 22.56 2.41 11.83
CA GLN A 108 22.67 3.47 10.81
C GLN A 108 22.96 4.82 11.47
N GLN A 109 23.97 5.52 10.96
CA GLN A 109 24.22 6.91 11.38
C GLN A 109 23.08 7.82 10.92
N ASN A 110 22.63 8.69 11.82
CA ASN A 110 21.64 9.75 11.58
C ASN A 110 20.25 9.25 11.12
N PHE A 111 19.94 7.97 11.33
CA PHE A 111 18.61 7.45 11.03
C PHE A 111 17.56 8.10 11.93
N GLY A 112 16.47 8.56 11.34
CA GLY A 112 15.31 9.09 12.03
C GLY A 112 15.46 10.51 12.59
N GLN A 113 16.44 11.29 12.11
CA GLN A 113 16.61 12.69 12.52
C GLN A 113 15.59 13.67 11.90
N ASP A 114 14.92 13.28 10.81
CA ASP A 114 13.83 14.04 10.17
C ASP A 114 12.68 13.06 9.84
N GLU A 115 12.06 13.15 8.66
CA GLU A 115 10.94 12.30 8.25
C GLU A 115 11.37 10.84 8.03
N VAL A 116 10.69 9.90 8.70
CA VAL A 116 10.80 8.46 8.39
C VAL A 116 9.58 8.05 7.58
N THR A 117 9.78 7.79 6.29
CA THR A 117 8.73 7.30 5.41
C THR A 117 8.73 5.78 5.37
N ILE A 118 7.62 5.17 5.78
CA ILE A 118 7.40 3.73 5.74
C ILE A 118 6.42 3.43 4.60
N ILE A 119 6.83 2.60 3.64
CA ILE A 119 6.00 2.19 2.50
C ILE A 119 5.62 0.73 2.66
N VAL A 120 4.33 0.44 2.75
CA VAL A 120 3.76 -0.90 2.71
C VAL A 120 3.32 -1.20 1.28
N THR A 121 4.04 -2.09 0.60
CA THR A 121 3.66 -2.52 -0.76
C THR A 121 2.43 -3.41 -0.69
N GLY A 122 1.48 -3.27 -1.61
CA GLY A 122 0.26 -4.08 -1.62
C GLY A 122 -0.08 -4.70 -2.97
N LEU A 123 0.81 -4.59 -3.95
CA LEU A 123 0.66 -5.26 -5.23
C LEU A 123 1.68 -6.40 -5.37
N PRO A 124 1.33 -7.49 -6.07
CA PRO A 124 2.22 -8.63 -6.27
C PRO A 124 3.53 -8.22 -6.93
N LYS A 125 4.64 -8.62 -6.32
CA LYS A 125 5.98 -8.35 -6.86
C LYS A 125 6.30 -9.17 -8.12
N THR A 126 5.49 -10.17 -8.46
CA THR A 126 5.65 -10.97 -9.68
C THR A 126 5.48 -10.13 -10.96
N CYS A 127 4.67 -9.07 -10.90
CA CYS A 127 4.41 -8.18 -12.02
C CYS A 127 5.57 -7.20 -12.27
N GLU A 128 6.12 -7.17 -13.48
CA GLU A 128 7.24 -6.26 -13.82
C GLU A 128 6.84 -4.78 -13.77
N THR A 129 5.59 -4.47 -14.15
CA THR A 129 5.03 -3.11 -14.03
C THR A 129 5.01 -2.64 -12.58
N VAL A 130 4.63 -3.51 -11.64
CA VAL A 130 4.62 -3.23 -10.20
C VAL A 130 6.04 -3.01 -9.68
N LYS A 131 7.01 -3.87 -10.06
CA LYS A 131 8.42 -3.68 -9.68
C LYS A 131 8.95 -2.34 -10.17
N LYS A 132 8.67 -1.98 -11.43
CA LYS A 132 9.08 -0.71 -12.03
C LYS A 132 8.45 0.49 -11.31
N ALA A 133 7.16 0.42 -10.98
CA ALA A 133 6.45 1.45 -10.23
C ALA A 133 7.04 1.65 -8.83
N ASN A 134 7.25 0.55 -8.09
CA ASN A 134 7.87 0.60 -6.75
C ASN A 134 9.29 1.15 -6.80
N ARG A 135 10.10 0.75 -7.79
CA ARG A 135 11.44 1.31 -7.97
C ARG A 135 11.38 2.82 -8.20
N LYS A 136 10.49 3.29 -9.08
CA LYS A 136 10.32 4.73 -9.35
C LYS A 136 9.87 5.51 -8.12
N LEU A 137 8.92 4.96 -7.35
CA LEU A 137 8.44 5.58 -6.12
C LEU A 137 9.57 5.73 -5.10
N VAL A 138 10.32 4.65 -4.85
CA VAL A 138 11.47 4.68 -3.93
C VAL A 138 12.52 5.68 -4.42
N GLN A 139 12.85 5.67 -5.71
CA GLN A 139 13.79 6.62 -6.30
C GLN A 139 13.34 8.07 -6.13
N ALA A 140 12.04 8.37 -6.30
CA ALA A 140 11.52 9.72 -6.12
C ALA A 140 11.68 10.21 -4.67
N TYR A 141 11.44 9.36 -3.67
CA TYR A 141 11.68 9.72 -2.27
C TYR A 141 13.18 9.86 -1.95
N MET A 142 14.02 8.96 -2.45
CA MET A 142 15.48 9.07 -2.28
C MET A 142 16.00 10.37 -2.90
N GLN A 143 15.53 10.72 -4.10
CA GLN A 143 15.86 11.99 -4.74
C GLN A 143 15.36 13.16 -3.91
N ARG A 144 14.10 13.15 -3.43
CA ARG A 144 13.56 14.21 -2.57
C ARG A 144 14.45 14.47 -1.35
N TYR A 145 14.90 13.43 -0.66
CA TYR A 145 15.74 13.58 0.54
C TYR A 145 17.18 13.97 0.23
N ASN A 146 17.70 13.62 -0.96
CA ASN A 146 19.06 13.99 -1.38
C ASN A 146 19.16 15.36 -2.10
N LEU A 147 18.08 15.81 -2.76
CA LEU A 147 18.03 17.06 -3.53
C LEU A 147 18.21 18.30 -2.64
N GLN A 148 17.67 18.29 -1.43
CA GLN A 148 17.84 19.42 -0.51
C GLN A 148 19.25 19.46 0.13
N GLN A 149 19.90 18.30 0.34
CA GLN A 149 21.32 18.26 0.74
C GLN A 149 22.24 18.82 -0.35
N GLN A 150 21.97 18.49 -1.63
CA GLN A 150 22.71 19.03 -2.77
C GLN A 150 22.47 20.53 -2.96
N GLN A 151 21.28 21.06 -2.67
CA GLN A 151 21.00 22.51 -2.71
C GLN A 151 21.73 23.28 -1.59
N GLN A 152 21.86 22.71 -0.38
CA GLN A 152 22.62 23.34 0.72
C GLN A 152 24.14 23.40 0.41
N GLN A 153 24.69 22.38 -0.27
CA GLN A 153 26.07 22.41 -0.75
C GLN A 153 26.23 23.33 -1.98
N GLY A 154 25.24 23.36 -2.88
CA GLY A 154 25.20 24.24 -4.04
C GLY A 154 25.12 25.72 -3.67
N GLN A 155 24.35 26.11 -2.64
CA GLN A 155 24.30 27.49 -2.14
C GLN A 155 25.63 27.94 -1.48
N ARG A 156 26.44 27.01 -0.97
CA ARG A 156 27.81 27.32 -0.51
C ARG A 156 28.78 27.57 -1.66
N TYR A 157 28.58 26.94 -2.81
CA TYR A 157 29.35 27.19 -4.03
C TYR A 157 28.83 28.40 -4.84
N ASN A 158 27.52 28.68 -4.82
CA ASN A 158 26.91 29.77 -5.57
C ASN A 158 27.02 31.15 -4.90
N LYS A 159 27.73 31.27 -3.77
CA LYS A 159 28.15 32.56 -3.25
C LYS A 159 29.30 33.18 -4.08
N ASP A 160 29.94 32.39 -4.97
CA ASP A 160 31.10 32.81 -5.77
C ASP A 160 30.89 32.80 -7.29
N SER A 161 29.69 32.52 -7.82
CA SER A 161 29.48 32.60 -9.27
C SER A 161 28.05 33.00 -9.62
N SER A 162 27.88 34.29 -9.89
CA SER A 162 26.71 34.85 -10.56
C SER A 162 26.84 34.60 -12.07
N GLU A 163 26.13 33.64 -12.64
CA GLU A 163 25.73 33.72 -14.05
C GLU A 163 24.56 32.78 -14.35
N GLU A 164 23.42 33.40 -14.59
CA GLU A 164 22.14 32.78 -14.92
C GLU A 164 22.11 32.47 -16.43
N SER A 165 21.87 31.21 -16.80
CA SER A 165 21.68 30.84 -18.21
C SER A 165 20.41 30.03 -18.42
N ASN A 166 19.51 30.72 -19.10
CA ASN A 166 18.19 30.37 -19.57
C ASN A 166 18.24 29.12 -20.49
N ARG A 167 17.65 28.00 -20.08
CA ARG A 167 17.40 26.84 -20.95
C ARG A 167 15.92 26.51 -20.96
N GLN A 168 15.37 26.51 -22.18
CA GLN A 168 13.97 26.27 -22.53
C GLN A 168 13.59 24.82 -22.19
N ARG A 169 12.67 24.62 -21.25
CA ARG A 169 12.19 23.31 -20.77
C ARG A 169 10.91 22.88 -21.50
N THR A 170 10.73 21.59 -21.70
CA THR A 170 9.53 21.01 -22.32
C THR A 170 8.46 20.66 -21.26
N SER A 171 7.19 20.67 -21.67
CA SER A 171 5.98 20.70 -20.82
C SER A 171 5.76 19.50 -19.85
N SER A 172 6.57 18.44 -19.92
CA SER A 172 6.46 17.27 -19.03
C SER A 172 7.47 17.26 -17.88
N GLU A 173 8.36 18.25 -17.82
CA GLU A 173 9.21 18.49 -16.67
C GLU A 173 8.42 19.35 -15.68
N GLU A 174 7.61 18.72 -14.83
CA GLU A 174 7.09 19.40 -13.64
C GLU A 174 8.26 20.09 -12.93
N ASN A 175 8.05 21.34 -12.52
CA ASN A 175 9.12 22.20 -12.04
C ASN A 175 9.58 21.71 -10.65
N TYR A 176 10.42 20.67 -10.61
CA TYR A 176 10.91 20.03 -9.38
C TYR A 176 11.53 21.03 -8.39
N SER A 177 12.06 22.14 -8.89
CA SER A 177 12.57 23.24 -8.06
C SER A 177 11.48 23.98 -7.27
N GLU A 178 10.22 24.03 -7.74
CA GLU A 178 9.09 24.64 -7.03
C GLU A 178 8.56 23.72 -5.93
N GLN A 179 8.42 22.42 -6.18
CA GLN A 179 8.03 21.43 -5.15
C GLN A 179 9.12 21.26 -4.07
N ALA A 180 10.40 21.33 -4.44
CA ALA A 180 11.51 21.27 -3.48
C ALA A 180 11.58 22.53 -2.58
N LYS A 181 11.21 23.71 -3.07
CA LYS A 181 11.15 24.96 -2.28
C LYS A 181 10.05 24.94 -1.22
N ASN A 182 8.97 24.18 -1.45
CA ASN A 182 7.81 24.09 -0.55
C ASN A 182 7.86 22.89 0.41
N ALA A 183 8.86 22.00 0.29
CA ALA A 183 8.99 20.84 1.15
C ALA A 183 9.58 21.24 2.52
N LYS A 184 8.80 21.10 3.59
CA LYS A 184 9.18 21.43 4.98
C LYS A 184 10.23 20.50 5.60
N THR A 185 10.52 19.34 5.00
CA THR A 185 11.44 18.30 5.50
C THR A 185 12.78 18.39 4.78
N GLN A 186 13.88 18.56 5.52
CA GLN A 186 15.24 18.80 5.01
C GLN A 186 15.96 17.52 4.57
N THR A 187 15.67 16.40 5.23
CA THR A 187 16.19 15.05 4.96
C THR A 187 15.12 14.01 5.27
N GLY A 188 15.43 12.72 5.11
CA GLY A 188 14.53 11.66 5.53
C GLY A 188 15.04 10.27 5.23
N ASP A 189 14.44 9.30 5.92
CA ASP A 189 14.71 7.88 5.77
C ASP A 189 13.54 7.16 5.13
N ILE A 190 13.83 6.07 4.42
CA ILE A 190 12.80 5.26 3.76
C ILE A 190 12.91 3.82 4.24
N ILE A 191 11.80 3.28 4.71
CA ILE A 191 11.64 1.87 5.03
C ILE A 191 10.58 1.29 4.10
N ILE A 192 10.87 0.15 3.46
CA ILE A 192 9.90 -0.56 2.62
C ILE A 192 9.56 -1.88 3.29
N ILE A 193 8.30 -2.02 3.70
CA ILE A 193 7.69 -3.26 4.13
C ILE A 193 7.18 -3.96 2.86
N ASP A 194 7.89 -4.98 2.40
CA ASP A 194 7.65 -5.68 1.13
C ASP A 194 6.51 -6.71 1.25
N LEU A 195 5.34 -6.27 1.72
CA LEU A 195 4.16 -7.13 1.84
C LEU A 195 3.74 -7.71 0.46
N GLY A 196 3.98 -6.98 -0.63
CA GLY A 196 3.74 -7.44 -2.00
C GLY A 196 4.50 -8.71 -2.41
N SER A 197 5.58 -9.10 -1.73
CA SER A 197 6.23 -10.41 -1.96
C SER A 197 5.40 -11.58 -1.43
N GLU A 198 4.61 -11.35 -0.39
CA GLU A 198 3.76 -12.35 0.24
C GLU A 198 2.44 -12.55 -0.53
N LEU A 199 2.04 -11.53 -1.28
CA LEU A 199 0.83 -11.47 -2.10
C LEU A 199 1.03 -12.06 -3.51
N ASN A 200 1.67 -13.23 -3.60
CA ASN A 200 2.06 -13.84 -4.87
C ASN A 200 0.92 -14.57 -5.64
N SER A 201 -0.31 -14.50 -5.15
CA SER A 201 -1.49 -15.01 -5.82
C SER A 201 -2.70 -14.12 -5.54
N TYR A 202 -3.68 -14.11 -6.44
CA TYR A 202 -4.91 -13.36 -6.23
C TYR A 202 -5.64 -13.84 -4.98
N LYS A 203 -5.68 -15.15 -4.71
CA LYS A 203 -6.28 -15.71 -3.50
C LYS A 203 -5.66 -15.11 -2.22
N ARG A 204 -4.33 -15.00 -2.15
CA ARG A 204 -3.65 -14.38 -1.00
C ARG A 204 -3.99 -12.90 -0.86
N MET A 205 -4.11 -12.17 -1.97
CA MET A 205 -4.59 -10.78 -1.93
C MET A 205 -6.04 -10.69 -1.44
N ALA A 206 -6.94 -11.46 -2.03
CA ALA A 206 -8.37 -11.42 -1.74
C ALA A 206 -8.70 -11.82 -0.30
N MET A 207 -7.95 -12.79 0.25
CA MET A 207 -8.17 -13.34 1.60
C MET A 207 -7.26 -12.71 2.66
N LEU A 208 -6.50 -11.67 2.32
CA LEU A 208 -5.60 -10.99 3.27
C LEU A 208 -6.41 -10.41 4.43
N ASP A 209 -6.07 -10.79 5.65
CA ASP A 209 -6.55 -10.15 6.86
C ASP A 209 -5.78 -8.84 7.06
N THR A 210 -6.36 -7.74 6.56
CA THR A 210 -5.75 -6.41 6.62
C THR A 210 -5.65 -5.89 8.05
N GLU A 211 -6.58 -6.25 8.93
CA GLU A 211 -6.63 -5.79 10.32
C GLU A 211 -5.53 -6.46 11.15
N THR A 212 -5.43 -7.79 11.11
CA THR A 212 -4.39 -8.52 11.84
C THR A 212 -2.99 -8.19 11.29
N THR A 213 -2.85 -8.13 9.95
CA THR A 213 -1.57 -7.76 9.31
C THR A 213 -1.17 -6.33 9.68
N GLY A 214 -2.13 -5.40 9.63
CA GLY A 214 -1.93 -4.01 10.03
C GLY A 214 -1.56 -3.89 11.50
N ALA A 215 -2.25 -4.60 12.41
CA ALA A 215 -1.93 -4.60 13.82
C ALA A 215 -0.51 -5.12 14.12
N ASN A 216 -0.05 -6.15 13.40
CA ASN A 216 1.32 -6.64 13.51
C ASN A 216 2.36 -5.58 13.10
N ILE A 217 2.11 -4.87 11.99
CA ILE A 217 2.94 -3.75 11.55
C ILE A 217 2.86 -2.58 12.53
N GLY A 218 1.68 -2.23 13.04
CA GLY A 218 1.47 -1.17 14.03
C GLY A 218 2.28 -1.42 15.31
N LYS A 219 2.21 -2.63 15.87
CA LYS A 219 3.05 -3.06 17.01
C LYS A 219 4.54 -2.96 16.71
N TRP A 220 4.95 -3.24 15.47
CA TRP A 220 6.32 -3.06 15.05
C TRP A 220 6.72 -1.57 14.98
N ILE A 221 5.87 -0.69 14.44
CA ILE A 221 6.11 0.77 14.41
C ILE A 221 6.22 1.32 15.84
N VAL A 222 5.38 0.87 16.78
CA VAL A 222 5.50 1.25 18.21
C VAL A 222 6.85 0.85 18.78
N ARG A 223 7.31 -0.39 18.54
CA ARG A 223 8.64 -0.84 19.00
C ARG A 223 9.77 -0.04 18.35
N MET A 224 9.68 0.24 17.05
CA MET A 224 10.68 1.00 16.32
C MET A 224 10.80 2.43 16.85
N THR A 225 9.67 3.15 16.96
CA THR A 225 9.64 4.53 17.49
C THR A 225 10.14 4.60 18.92
N SER A 226 9.77 3.65 19.77
CA SER A 226 10.28 3.58 21.15
C SER A 226 11.78 3.28 21.24
N GLN A 227 12.30 2.30 20.49
CA GLN A 227 13.70 1.87 20.61
C GLN A 227 14.70 2.78 19.90
N LEU A 228 14.24 3.53 18.89
CA LEU A 228 15.04 4.49 18.14
C LEU A 228 14.74 5.94 18.56
N GLU A 229 13.90 6.14 19.59
CA GLU A 229 13.53 7.46 20.13
C GLU A 229 12.97 8.41 19.06
N LEU A 230 12.17 7.87 18.13
CA LEU A 230 11.60 8.64 17.02
C LEU A 230 10.31 9.33 17.47
N PRO A 231 10.17 10.66 17.28
CA PRO A 231 8.91 11.34 17.50
C PRO A 231 7.85 10.82 16.53
N HIS A 232 6.64 10.55 17.02
CA HIS A 232 5.57 10.04 16.15
C HIS A 232 5.15 11.06 15.08
N GLU A 233 5.41 12.35 15.29
CA GLU A 233 5.19 13.42 14.30
C GLU A 233 6.21 13.42 13.16
N THR A 234 7.20 12.53 13.15
CA THR A 234 8.12 12.38 11.99
C THR A 234 7.74 11.21 11.08
N ILE A 235 6.82 10.33 11.50
CA ILE A 235 6.49 9.11 10.77
C ILE A 235 5.44 9.37 9.68
N HIS A 236 5.80 9.08 8.43
CA HIS A 236 4.87 9.06 7.29
C HIS A 236 4.64 7.62 6.83
N LEU A 237 3.43 7.11 7.02
CA LEU A 237 3.05 5.77 6.57
C LEU A 237 2.35 5.84 5.22
N ILE A 238 2.81 5.07 4.25
CA ILE A 238 2.24 4.97 2.91
C ILE A 238 1.82 3.52 2.68
N GLY A 239 0.61 3.30 2.22
CA GLY A 239 0.15 1.98 1.78
C GLY A 239 -0.33 2.03 0.33
N GLN A 240 0.04 1.02 -0.46
CA GLN A 240 -0.35 0.90 -1.87
C GLN A 240 -1.43 -0.17 -2.04
N ASN A 241 -2.46 0.08 -2.85
CA ASN A 241 -3.49 -0.92 -3.15
C ASN A 241 -4.08 -1.52 -1.85
N ILE A 242 -4.13 -2.84 -1.69
CA ILE A 242 -4.59 -3.46 -0.43
C ILE A 242 -3.70 -3.10 0.78
N GLY A 243 -2.43 -2.76 0.54
CA GLY A 243 -1.51 -2.24 1.54
C GLY A 243 -1.94 -0.89 2.13
N ALA A 244 -2.82 -0.13 1.47
CA ALA A 244 -3.43 1.08 2.03
C ALA A 244 -4.34 0.76 3.23
N HIS A 245 -5.10 -0.33 3.16
CA HIS A 245 -5.92 -0.80 4.29
C HIS A 245 -5.05 -1.30 5.44
N VAL A 246 -3.99 -2.05 5.11
CA VAL A 246 -2.99 -2.48 6.09
C VAL A 246 -2.31 -1.29 6.77
N ALA A 247 -1.97 -0.24 6.03
CA ALA A 247 -1.42 0.99 6.58
C ALA A 247 -2.43 1.71 7.49
N GLY A 248 -3.70 1.76 7.12
CA GLY A 248 -4.78 2.28 7.97
C GLY A 248 -4.91 1.52 9.29
N ALA A 249 -4.99 0.19 9.23
CA ALA A 249 -5.06 -0.68 10.40
C ALA A 249 -3.79 -0.55 11.28
N ALA A 250 -2.60 -0.44 10.69
CA ALA A 250 -1.36 -0.21 11.42
C ALA A 250 -1.35 1.14 12.15
N ALA A 251 -1.85 2.21 11.53
CA ALA A 251 -1.97 3.51 12.17
C ALA A 251 -3.02 3.53 13.30
N ASN A 252 -4.12 2.80 13.13
CA ASN A 252 -5.13 2.60 14.16
C ASN A 252 -4.55 1.85 15.37
N GLU A 253 -3.83 0.76 15.14
CA GLU A 253 -3.16 -0.01 16.19
C GLU A 253 -2.09 0.83 16.91
N PHE A 254 -1.30 1.60 16.16
CA PHE A 254 -0.33 2.53 16.73
C PHE A 254 -1.02 3.54 17.66
N THR A 255 -2.13 4.13 17.21
CA THR A 255 -2.92 5.08 18.01
C THR A 255 -3.50 4.42 19.25
N ARG A 256 -4.03 3.19 19.12
CA ARG A 256 -4.58 2.41 20.23
C ARG A 256 -3.55 2.11 21.31
N LEU A 257 -2.31 1.80 20.92
CA LEU A 257 -1.24 1.41 21.84
C LEU A 257 -0.52 2.61 22.48
N THR A 258 -0.45 3.74 21.80
CA THR A 258 0.35 4.90 22.25
C THR A 258 -0.49 6.08 22.70
N GLY A 259 -1.75 6.16 22.29
CA GLY A 259 -2.57 7.38 22.42
C GLY A 259 -2.24 8.48 21.41
N HIS A 260 -1.21 8.29 20.57
CA HIS A 260 -0.72 9.28 19.61
C HIS A 260 -1.00 8.86 18.17
N LYS A 261 -1.27 9.84 17.30
CA LYS A 261 -1.41 9.61 15.87
C LYS A 261 -0.05 9.77 15.18
N LEU A 262 0.19 8.95 14.15
CA LEU A 262 1.28 9.19 13.21
C LEU A 262 1.06 10.53 12.50
N ARG A 263 2.14 11.18 12.08
CA ARG A 263 2.09 12.46 11.36
C ARG A 263 1.15 12.41 10.15
N ARG A 264 1.30 11.37 9.33
CA ARG A 264 0.59 11.25 8.05
C ARG A 264 0.43 9.79 7.65
N VAL A 265 -0.74 9.47 7.11
CA VAL A 265 -1.02 8.22 6.40
C VAL A 265 -1.44 8.57 4.97
N THR A 266 -0.89 7.88 3.97
CA THR A 266 -1.25 8.07 2.56
C THR A 266 -1.61 6.74 1.92
N GLY A 267 -2.86 6.61 1.45
CA GLY A 267 -3.29 5.50 0.62
C GLY A 267 -3.07 5.82 -0.85
N LEU A 268 -2.28 5.00 -1.55
CA LEU A 268 -2.06 5.08 -2.98
C LEU A 268 -2.94 4.05 -3.67
N ASP A 269 -3.99 4.53 -4.33
CA ASP A 269 -4.97 3.70 -5.05
C ASP A 269 -5.54 2.54 -4.21
N PRO A 270 -6.20 2.81 -3.06
CA PRO A 270 -6.72 1.75 -2.18
C PRO A 270 -7.68 0.81 -2.92
N SER A 271 -7.48 -0.49 -2.79
CA SER A 271 -8.32 -1.49 -3.46
C SER A 271 -9.69 -1.66 -2.79
N SER A 272 -10.61 -2.34 -3.45
CA SER A 272 -11.73 -2.98 -2.74
C SER A 272 -11.23 -4.13 -1.86
N ILE A 273 -11.91 -4.39 -0.74
CA ILE A 273 -11.62 -5.52 0.15
C ILE A 273 -12.57 -6.66 -0.19
N VAL A 274 -12.03 -7.80 -0.62
CA VAL A 274 -12.84 -8.97 -1.02
C VAL A 274 -13.38 -9.71 0.20
N ALA A 275 -12.48 -10.12 1.12
CA ALA A 275 -12.85 -10.81 2.34
C ALA A 275 -12.95 -9.84 3.51
N LYS A 276 -14.12 -9.79 4.17
CA LYS A 276 -14.38 -8.89 5.30
C LYS A 276 -15.14 -9.64 6.39
N GLY A 277 -14.55 -9.73 7.58
CA GLY A 277 -15.24 -10.25 8.77
C GLY A 277 -16.42 -9.36 9.15
N ARG A 278 -17.46 -9.96 9.75
CA ARG A 278 -18.62 -9.23 10.28
C ARG A 278 -18.27 -8.39 11.52
#